data_AF-A0A3M1MTV3-F1
#
_entry.id   AF-A0A3M1MTV3-F1
#
_cell.length_a   1.000
_cell.length_b   1.000
_cell.length_c   1.000
_cell.angle_alpha   90.00
_cell.angle_beta   90.00
_cell.angle_gamma   90.00
#
_symmetry.space_group_name_H-M   'P 1'
#
loop_
_entity.id
_entity.type
_entity.pdbx_description
1 polymer ?
#
loop_
_entity_poly.entity_id
_entity_poly.type
_entity_poly.pdbx_seq_one_letter_code
_entity_poly.pdbx_strand_id
1 'polypeptide(L)' 'MWDVLKAAKRLQDLAQELEHTTLTGQDPTGQVRLVMTGHQTIQAIQIDPALLKDPEALEKALIQAYDDARTQLQR' A
#
# COMPACT_ATOMS: atom_id res chain seq x y z
N MET A 1 18.59 7.36 -14.69
CA MET A 1 17.50 8.29 -15.09
C MET A 1 16.41 7.61 -15.93
N TRP A 2 16.73 6.62 -16.77
CA TRP A 2 15.76 5.91 -17.64
C TRP A 2 14.88 4.85 -16.92
N ASP A 3 15.38 4.22 -15.85
CA ASP A 3 14.64 3.21 -15.08
C ASP A 3 13.48 3.77 -14.26
N VAL A 4 13.61 4.97 -13.72
CA VAL A 4 12.56 5.62 -12.90
C VAL A 4 11.36 6.03 -13.76
N LEU A 5 11.60 6.46 -15.00
CA LEU A 5 10.55 6.80 -15.96
C LEU A 5 9.80 5.55 -16.47
N LYS A 6 10.49 4.40 -16.55
CA LYS A 6 9.89 3.11 -16.95
C LYS A 6 9.09 2.47 -15.80
N ALA A 7 9.53 2.66 -14.56
CA ALA A 7 8.77 2.28 -13.36
C ALA A 7 7.52 3.14 -13.18
N ALA A 8 7.61 4.45 -13.41
CA ALA A 8 6.47 5.37 -13.33
C ALA A 8 5.38 5.06 -14.36
N LYS A 9 5.75 4.70 -15.59
CA LYS A 9 4.79 4.37 -16.66
C LYS A 9 4.07 3.03 -16.44
N ARG A 10 4.77 2.03 -15.91
CA ARG A 10 4.17 0.73 -15.52
C ARG A 10 3.25 0.85 -14.31
N LEU A 11 3.58 1.70 -13.33
CA LEU A 11 2.68 2.05 -12.23
C LEU A 11 1.43 2.78 -12.74
N GLN A 12 1.56 3.58 -13.80
CA GLN A 12 0.47 4.33 -14.40
C GLN A 12 -0.51 3.41 -15.17
N ASP A 13 -0.01 2.41 -15.90
CA ASP A 13 -0.85 1.39 -16.55
C ASP A 13 -1.52 0.46 -15.52
N LEU A 14 -0.81 0.03 -14.47
CA LEU A 14 -1.40 -0.75 -13.36
C LEU A 14 -2.43 0.05 -12.55
N ALA A 15 -2.29 1.38 -12.51
CA ALA A 15 -3.21 2.26 -11.80
C ALA A 15 -4.51 2.56 -12.58
N GLN A 16 -4.55 2.29 -13.88
CA GLN A 16 -5.80 2.37 -14.66
C GLN A 16 -6.62 1.07 -14.55
N GLU A 17 -6.03 -0.05 -14.14
CA GLU A 17 -6.76 -1.29 -13.80
C GLU A 17 -7.31 -1.30 -12.35
N LEU A 18 -6.92 -0.33 -11.51
CA LEU A 18 -7.47 -0.05 -10.16
C LEU A 18 -8.93 0.48 -10.18
N GLU A 19 -9.56 0.51 -11.36
CA GLU A 19 -10.74 1.29 -11.74
C GLU A 19 -12.10 0.91 -11.12
N HIS A 20 -12.19 0.04 -10.11
CA HIS A 20 -13.49 -0.28 -9.48
C HIS A 20 -13.58 -0.03 -7.96
N THR A 21 -12.74 0.89 -7.44
CA THR A 21 -12.62 1.35 -6.04
C THR A 21 -11.44 0.70 -5.35
N THR A 22 -10.33 1.43 -5.29
CA THR A 22 -9.15 1.04 -4.54
C THR A 22 -8.95 1.95 -3.35
N LEU A 23 -8.78 1.31 -2.21
CA LEU A 23 -8.58 1.88 -0.90
C LEU A 23 -7.10 1.81 -0.57
N THR A 24 -6.56 2.93 -0.09
CA THR A 24 -5.16 2.99 0.32
C THR A 24 -5.13 3.07 1.83
N GLY A 25 -4.55 2.07 2.49
CA GLY A 25 -4.31 2.10 3.94
C GLY A 25 -2.88 2.48 4.23
N GLN A 26 -2.68 3.21 5.32
CA GLN A 26 -1.36 3.60 5.78
C GLN A 26 -1.24 3.40 7.27
N ASP A 27 -0.05 3.05 7.74
CA ASP A 27 0.22 3.04 9.17
C ASP A 27 0.30 4.48 9.73
N PRO A 28 0.16 4.67 11.06
CA PRO A 28 0.21 5.99 11.69
C PRO A 28 1.51 6.77 11.49
N THR A 29 2.61 6.08 11.20
CA THR A 29 3.93 6.70 10.98
C THR A 29 4.24 6.95 9.51
N GLY A 30 3.41 6.43 8.61
CA GLY A 30 3.50 6.61 7.17
C GLY A 30 4.56 5.77 6.46
N GLN A 31 5.19 4.85 7.18
CA GLN A 31 6.29 3.99 6.72
C GLN A 31 5.81 2.73 5.98
N VAL A 32 4.55 2.33 6.15
CA VAL A 32 3.90 1.23 5.45
C VAL A 32 2.64 1.76 4.77
N ARG A 33 2.55 1.53 3.47
CA ARG A 33 1.37 1.82 2.67
C ARG A 33 0.91 0.55 1.98
N LEU A 34 -0.37 0.20 2.13
CA LEU A 34 -0.99 -0.81 1.30
C LEU A 34 -2.01 -0.19 0.35
N VAL A 35 -2.14 -0.81 -0.82
CA VAL A 35 -3.21 -0.55 -1.78
C VAL A 35 -4.08 -1.81 -1.82
N MET A 36 -5.36 -1.65 -1.57
CA MET A 36 -6.36 -2.71 -1.50
C MET A 36 -7.55 -2.36 -2.39
N THR A 37 -8.30 -3.32 -2.90
CA THR A 37 -9.56 -3.08 -3.62
C THR A 37 -10.76 -3.07 -2.68
N GLY A 38 -11.91 -2.61 -3.19
CA GLY A 38 -13.22 -2.74 -2.54
C GLY A 38 -13.62 -4.18 -2.18
N HIS A 39 -12.94 -5.18 -2.73
CA HIS A 39 -13.15 -6.61 -2.44
C HIS A 39 -12.14 -7.16 -1.42
N GLN A 40 -11.50 -6.29 -0.62
CA GLN A 40 -10.47 -6.66 0.36
C GLN A 40 -9.24 -7.35 -0.26
N THR A 41 -8.99 -7.15 -1.57
CA THR A 41 -7.82 -7.75 -2.24
C THR A 41 -6.65 -6.78 -2.21
N ILE A 42 -5.53 -7.18 -1.61
CA ILE A 42 -4.31 -6.37 -1.57
C ILE A 42 -3.63 -6.41 -2.94
N GLN A 43 -3.41 -5.25 -3.54
CA GLN A 43 -2.73 -5.11 -4.84
C GLN A 43 -1.25 -4.76 -4.69
N ALA A 44 -0.91 -3.94 -3.70
CA ALA A 44 0.46 -3.52 -3.48
C ALA A 44 0.72 -3.24 -2.00
N ILE A 45 1.95 -3.53 -1.56
CA ILE A 45 2.46 -3.14 -0.25
C ILE A 45 3.79 -2.43 -0.47
N GLN A 46 3.89 -1.20 0.03
CA GLN A 46 5.10 -0.42 0.07
C GLN A 46 5.56 -0.33 1.52
N ILE A 47 6.80 -0.73 1.77
CA ILE A 47 7.40 -0.78 3.09
C ILE A 47 8.66 0.07 3.05
N ASP A 48 8.80 0.98 4.01
CA ASP A 48 10.04 1.71 4.20
C ASP A 48 11.15 0.74 4.63
N PRO A 49 12.30 0.71 3.93
CA PRO A 49 13.41 -0.17 4.27
C PRO A 49 13.97 0.02 5.69
N ALA A 50 13.66 1.14 6.37
CA ALA A 50 13.98 1.34 7.77
C ALA A 50 13.28 0.31 8.70
N LEU A 51 12.04 -0.09 8.37
CA LEU A 51 11.26 -1.07 9.15
C LEU A 51 11.76 -2.50 8.97
N LEU A 52 12.49 -2.80 7.90
CA LEU A 52 13.07 -4.15 7.69
C LEU A 52 14.12 -4.52 8.75
N LYS A 53 14.62 -3.53 9.50
CA LYS A 53 15.59 -3.73 10.59
C LYS A 53 14.94 -4.17 11.90
N ASP A 54 13.63 -3.94 12.03
CA ASP A 54 12.85 -4.25 13.22
C ASP A 54 11.57 -5.00 12.82
N PRO A 55 11.62 -6.35 12.80
CA PRO A 55 10.50 -7.15 12.33
C PRO A 55 9.23 -6.98 13.19
N GLU A 56 9.36 -6.75 14.50
CA GLU A 56 8.20 -6.54 15.37
C GLU A 56 7.49 -5.21 15.04
N ALA A 57 8.25 -4.15 14.78
CA ALA A 57 7.70 -2.87 14.35
C ALA A 57 7.03 -2.97 12.98
N LEU A 58 7.62 -3.74 12.05
CA LEU A 58 7.05 -3.97 10.73
C LEU A 58 5.72 -4.71 10.78
N GLU A 59 5.64 -5.80 11.55
CA GLU A 59 4.40 -6.57 11.72
C GLU A 59 3.28 -5.69 12.28
N LYS A 60 3.60 -4.88 13.30
CA LYS A 60 2.65 -3.94 13.89
C LYS A 60 2.18 -2.88 12.89
N ALA A 61 3.09 -2.31 12.11
CA ALA A 61 2.76 -1.29 11.11
C ALA A 61 1.88 -1.86 9.97
N LEU A 62 2.14 -3.10 9.55
CA LEU A 62 1.32 -3.80 8.55
C LEU A 62 -0.11 -4.03 9.03
N ILE A 63 -0.28 -4.50 10.28
CA ILE A 63 -1.61 -4.70 10.88
C ILE A 63 -2.37 -3.38 10.92
N GLN A 64 -1.72 -2.30 11.35
CA GLN A 64 -2.34 -0.98 11.43
C GLN A 64 -2.73 -0.42 10.06
N ALA A 65 -1.84 -0.52 9.06
CA ALA A 65 -2.15 -0.10 7.70
C ALA A 65 -3.35 -0.86 7.13
N TYR A 66 -3.42 -2.18 7.39
CA TYR A 66 -4.54 -3.03 6.96
C TYR A 66 -5.87 -2.64 7.63
N ASP A 67 -5.85 -2.42 8.94
CA ASP A 67 -7.04 -1.97 9.67
C ASP A 67 -7.54 -0.61 9.18
N ASP A 68 -6.63 0.30 8.81
CA ASP A 68 -6.97 1.57 8.19
C ASP A 68 -7.65 1.40 6.82
N ALA A 69 -7.07 0.61 5.91
CA ALA A 69 -7.68 0.30 4.60
C ALA A 69 -9.07 -0.34 4.75
N ARG A 70 -9.21 -1.25 5.73
CA ARG A 70 -10.48 -1.92 6.03
C ARG A 70 -11.51 -0.97 6.63
N THR A 71 -11.10 -0.03 7.47
CA THR A 71 -11.99 1.00 8.01
C THR A 71 -12.52 1.91 6.89
N GLN A 72 -11.68 2.23 5.91
CA GLN A 72 -12.10 2.99 4.73
C GLN A 72 -13.09 2.22 3.84
N LEU A 73 -13.06 0.87 3.83
CA LEU A 73 -14.05 0.05 3.12
C LEU A 73 -15.44 0.08 3.77
N GLN A 74 -15.50 0.25 5.08
CA GLN A 74 -16.74 0.17 5.86
C GLN A 74 -17.46 1.52 6.03
N ARG A 75 -16.86 2.63 5.58
CA ARG A 75 -17.47 3.97 5.57
C ARG A 75 -18.21 4.23 4.26
#